data_AF-A0A9W7DNH4-F1
#
_entry.id   AF-A0A9W7DNH4-F1
#
_cell.length_a   1.000
_cell.length_b   1.000
_cell.length_c   1.000
_cell.angle_alpha   90.00
_cell.angle_beta   90.00
_cell.angle_gamma   90.00
#
_symmetry.space_group_name_H-M   'P 1'
#
loop_
_entity.id
_entity.type
_entity.pdbx_description
1 polymer ?
#
loop_
_entity_poly.entity_id
_entity_poly.type
_entity_poly.pdbx_seq_one_letter_code
_entity_poly.pdbx_strand_id
1 'polypeptide(L)'
;MERRETARMLSSDGFALRPRPRKKKLEQNPNFKQAPRGVPTLNYWAEVGGGVHKTIQGELFGCVVVDGDAIDTGERIETGVIVKGDITEFSEVVTNSGSRYWLGEKDEEDDDDDDEDPTPKTQKKVRIPAPDKSTPRFVKPKHEDDEDDLKVKEKHMTEEEKEKKKAEAYAINERLKEKAAAELKKVKESSRRKLMEKEGVVEKEKLSEEEKDKRRKAKAEAKAKQDAMLEKQMIALEKIKEKNAKRKEKDTQKKAEQDAVRERRERAFQDKFQEKQKHAQEEKTKAAKQAKAKLEADRKHRRASMASDPGGIDSSGSQNSDKEWVDVEGNPSNKV
;
A
#
# COMPACT_ATOMS: atom_id res chain seq x y z
N MET A 1 37.60 36.00 -36.71
CA MET A 1 37.20 34.59 -36.85
C MET A 1 38.27 33.74 -36.16
N GLU A 2 38.17 33.59 -34.85
CA GLU A 2 39.11 32.76 -34.08
C GLU A 2 38.50 31.37 -33.91
N ARG A 3 39.18 30.36 -34.47
CA ARG A 3 38.82 28.95 -34.33
C ARG A 3 39.31 28.48 -32.96
N ARG A 4 38.40 28.29 -32.01
CA ARG A 4 38.70 27.60 -30.75
C ARG A 4 38.62 26.08 -31.00
N GLU A 5 39.79 25.47 -31.03
CA GLU A 5 40.01 24.03 -31.11
C GLU A 5 39.44 23.32 -29.88
N THR A 6 38.71 22.24 -30.14
CA THR A 6 38.07 21.38 -29.14
C THR A 6 38.95 20.15 -28.93
N ALA A 7 39.92 20.25 -28.01
CA ALA A 7 40.67 19.09 -27.54
C ALA A 7 39.86 18.35 -26.47
N ARG A 8 38.98 17.44 -26.89
CA ARG A 8 38.41 16.41 -26.00
C ARG A 8 39.48 15.36 -25.74
N MET A 9 40.12 15.45 -24.58
CA MET A 9 40.93 14.38 -24.04
C MET A 9 40.05 13.16 -23.77
N LEU A 10 40.24 12.13 -24.59
CA LEU A 10 39.86 10.76 -24.27
C LEU A 10 40.78 10.27 -23.16
N SER A 11 40.39 10.45 -21.91
CA SER A 11 40.98 9.72 -20.80
C SER A 11 40.55 8.26 -20.94
N SER A 12 41.50 7.43 -21.34
CA SER A 12 41.41 5.98 -21.29
C SER A 12 41.20 5.55 -19.84
N ASP A 13 39.97 5.27 -19.48
CA ASP A 13 39.62 4.66 -18.21
C ASP A 13 40.34 3.32 -18.10
N GLY A 14 41.34 3.29 -17.21
CA GLY A 14 41.94 2.07 -16.70
C GLY A 14 40.86 1.28 -15.97
N PHE A 15 40.23 0.36 -16.68
CA PHE A 15 39.41 -0.71 -16.14
C PHE A 15 40.30 -1.69 -15.37
N ALA A 16 40.79 -1.25 -14.21
CA ALA A 16 41.39 -2.14 -13.23
C ALA A 16 40.31 -3.13 -12.78
N LEU A 17 40.50 -4.39 -13.15
CA LEU A 17 39.70 -5.54 -12.73
C LEU A 17 39.63 -5.56 -11.20
N ARG A 18 38.58 -4.95 -10.63
CA ARG A 18 38.29 -5.07 -9.20
C ARG A 18 38.02 -6.55 -8.91
N PRO A 19 38.67 -7.17 -7.92
CA PRO A 19 38.38 -8.54 -7.54
C PRO A 19 36.91 -8.63 -7.15
N ARG A 20 36.17 -9.51 -7.86
CA ARG A 20 34.75 -9.73 -7.61
C ARG A 20 34.55 -10.14 -6.14
N PRO A 21 33.64 -9.47 -5.39
CA PRO A 21 33.35 -9.87 -4.03
C PRO A 21 32.89 -11.33 -4.03
N ARG A 22 33.56 -12.17 -3.24
CA ARG A 22 33.22 -13.60 -3.10
C ARG A 22 31.80 -13.67 -2.53
N LYS A 23 30.84 -14.09 -3.34
CA LYS A 23 29.44 -14.30 -2.94
C LYS A 23 29.45 -15.22 -1.72
N LYS A 24 29.02 -14.69 -0.57
CA LYS A 24 28.79 -15.49 0.64
C LYS A 24 27.73 -16.52 0.28
N LYS A 25 28.03 -17.81 0.49
CA LYS A 25 27.07 -18.90 0.38
C LYS A 25 26.04 -18.68 1.48
N LEU A 26 24.87 -18.15 1.13
CA LEU A 26 23.72 -18.12 2.02
C LEU A 26 23.34 -19.58 2.31
N GLU A 27 23.37 -19.96 3.57
CA GLU A 27 22.96 -21.28 4.05
C GLU A 27 21.49 -21.47 3.68
N GLN A 28 21.23 -22.44 2.81
CA GLN A 28 19.87 -22.80 2.42
C GLN A 28 19.27 -23.66 3.53
N ASN A 29 18.25 -23.14 4.22
CA ASN A 29 17.48 -23.89 5.20
C ASN A 29 16.80 -25.10 4.52
N PRO A 30 16.92 -26.33 5.07
CA PRO A 30 16.55 -27.57 4.39
C PRO A 30 15.05 -27.90 4.34
N ASN A 31 14.15 -26.99 4.76
CA ASN A 31 12.70 -27.27 4.87
C ASN A 31 11.81 -26.61 3.81
N PHE A 32 12.37 -25.91 2.82
CA PHE A 32 11.56 -25.35 1.74
C PHE A 32 11.20 -26.44 0.72
N LYS A 33 9.89 -26.71 0.52
CA LYS A 33 9.41 -27.44 -0.66
C LYS A 33 10.00 -26.77 -1.90
N GLN A 34 10.88 -27.49 -2.57
CA GLN A 34 11.80 -26.92 -3.53
C GLN A 34 11.04 -26.37 -4.74
N ALA A 35 11.26 -25.09 -5.04
CA ALA A 35 10.66 -24.43 -6.20
C ALA A 35 11.06 -25.15 -7.50
N PRO A 36 10.17 -25.21 -8.52
CA PRO A 36 10.51 -25.71 -9.84
C PRO A 36 11.75 -25.01 -10.42
N ARG A 37 12.62 -25.77 -11.09
CA ARG A 37 13.85 -25.21 -11.68
C ARG A 37 13.51 -24.12 -12.70
N GLY A 38 14.11 -22.94 -12.53
CA GLY A 38 13.95 -21.81 -13.44
C GLY A 38 12.71 -20.95 -13.20
N VAL A 39 11.92 -21.24 -12.16
CA VAL A 39 10.84 -20.37 -11.70
C VAL A 39 11.36 -19.61 -10.47
N PRO A 40 11.31 -18.27 -10.46
CA PRO A 40 11.69 -17.50 -9.29
C PRO A 40 10.71 -17.67 -8.14
N THR A 41 11.23 -17.61 -6.92
CA THR A 41 10.42 -17.74 -5.71
C THR A 41 10.09 -16.36 -5.16
N LEU A 42 8.84 -16.15 -4.77
CA LEU A 42 8.39 -15.02 -3.96
C LEU A 42 8.21 -15.50 -2.52
N ASN A 43 9.05 -15.05 -1.59
CA ASN A 43 8.87 -15.29 -0.16
C ASN A 43 8.29 -14.04 0.51
N TYR A 44 7.76 -14.20 1.72
CA TYR A 44 7.18 -13.12 2.53
C TYR A 44 6.17 -12.32 1.71
N TRP A 45 5.29 -13.05 1.02
CA TRP A 45 4.38 -12.45 0.07
C TRP A 45 3.01 -12.20 0.71
N ALA A 46 2.35 -11.14 0.26
CA ALA A 46 1.01 -10.75 0.66
C ALA A 46 0.15 -10.45 -0.58
N GLU A 47 -1.14 -10.77 -0.52
CA GLU A 47 -2.10 -10.41 -1.57
C GLU A 47 -2.41 -8.90 -1.46
N VAL A 48 -2.16 -8.17 -2.53
CA VAL A 48 -2.42 -6.73 -2.62
C VAL A 48 -3.63 -6.52 -3.53
N GLY A 49 -4.64 -5.84 -3.00
CA GLY A 49 -5.89 -5.58 -3.72
C GLY A 49 -7.00 -6.59 -3.40
N GLY A 50 -8.13 -6.08 -2.91
CA GLY A 50 -9.35 -6.87 -2.73
C GLY A 50 -10.23 -6.77 -3.98
N GLY A 51 -10.60 -7.91 -4.58
CA GLY A 51 -11.62 -7.95 -5.64
C GLY A 51 -11.26 -8.82 -6.85
N VAL A 52 -11.60 -8.32 -8.05
CA VAL A 52 -11.52 -9.04 -9.34
C VAL A 52 -10.08 -9.17 -9.85
N HIS A 53 -9.17 -8.29 -9.42
CA HIS A 53 -7.77 -8.31 -9.78
C HIS A 53 -6.94 -8.59 -8.54
N LYS A 54 -6.34 -9.78 -8.50
CA LYS A 54 -5.45 -10.20 -7.43
C LYS A 54 -4.02 -9.95 -7.87
N THR A 55 -3.28 -9.10 -7.16
CA THR A 55 -1.83 -8.96 -7.30
C THR A 55 -1.16 -9.47 -6.03
N ILE A 56 0.11 -9.84 -6.13
CA ILE A 56 0.91 -10.27 -4.99
C ILE A 56 2.15 -9.41 -4.90
N GLN A 57 2.48 -8.96 -3.69
CA GLN A 57 3.74 -8.29 -3.40
C GLN A 57 4.58 -9.18 -2.49
N GLY A 58 5.88 -9.30 -2.72
CA GLY A 58 6.77 -10.11 -1.89
C GLY A 58 8.23 -9.94 -2.26
N GLU A 59 9.12 -10.60 -1.53
CA GLU A 59 10.55 -10.58 -1.78
C GLU A 59 10.95 -11.63 -2.80
N LEU A 60 11.69 -11.21 -3.83
CA LEU A 60 12.13 -12.09 -4.90
C LEU A 60 13.39 -12.86 -4.51
N PHE A 61 13.29 -14.18 -4.49
CA PHE A 61 14.42 -15.10 -4.31
C PHE A 61 14.75 -15.83 -5.61
N GLY A 62 15.95 -15.56 -6.12
CA GLY A 62 16.41 -16.05 -7.42
C GLY A 62 16.95 -14.91 -8.28
N CYS A 63 17.45 -15.27 -9.45
CA CYS A 63 17.87 -14.30 -10.47
C CYS A 63 16.79 -14.26 -11.54
N VAL A 64 16.13 -13.11 -11.70
CA VAL A 64 15.12 -12.89 -12.74
C VAL A 64 15.54 -11.69 -13.56
N VAL A 65 15.37 -11.82 -14.86
CA VAL A 65 15.45 -10.68 -15.78
C VAL A 65 14.01 -10.26 -16.05
N VAL A 66 13.62 -9.10 -15.54
CA VAL A 66 12.32 -8.49 -15.83
C VAL A 66 12.59 -7.31 -16.74
N ASP A 67 11.94 -7.27 -17.89
CA ASP A 67 12.07 -6.19 -18.89
C ASP A 67 13.51 -5.86 -19.32
N GLY A 68 14.43 -6.82 -19.20
CA GLY A 68 15.83 -6.67 -19.58
C GLY A 68 16.76 -6.28 -18.43
N ASP A 69 16.22 -5.98 -17.25
CA ASP A 69 16.99 -5.64 -16.06
C ASP A 69 17.08 -6.86 -15.13
N ALA A 70 18.30 -7.13 -14.64
CA ALA A 70 18.52 -8.18 -13.65
C ALA A 70 18.12 -7.66 -12.27
N ILE A 71 17.10 -8.27 -11.67
CA ILE A 71 16.64 -7.95 -10.32
C ILE A 71 17.49 -8.73 -9.31
N ASP A 72 17.97 -8.04 -8.28
CA ASP A 72 18.75 -8.65 -7.21
C ASP A 72 17.85 -9.46 -6.25
N THR A 73 18.40 -10.54 -5.70
CA THR A 73 17.69 -11.36 -4.70
C THR A 73 17.44 -10.55 -3.43
N GLY A 74 16.21 -10.59 -2.92
CA GLY A 74 15.75 -9.85 -1.74
C GLY A 74 15.06 -8.52 -2.08
N GLU A 75 14.91 -8.15 -3.35
CA GLU A 75 14.14 -6.98 -3.73
C GLU A 75 12.64 -7.25 -3.59
N ARG A 76 11.91 -6.31 -2.97
CA ARG A 76 10.45 -6.40 -2.84
C ARG A 76 9.81 -5.98 -4.16
N ILE A 77 9.16 -6.92 -4.82
CA ILE A 77 8.48 -6.68 -6.09
C ILE A 77 6.97 -6.80 -5.92
N GLU A 78 6.23 -6.05 -6.73
CA GLU A 78 4.80 -6.24 -6.93
C GLU A 78 4.58 -6.94 -8.27
N THR A 79 3.86 -8.04 -8.26
CA THR A 79 3.52 -8.79 -9.47
C THR A 79 2.34 -8.15 -10.20
N GLY A 80 2.28 -8.35 -11.52
CA GLY A 80 1.09 -8.03 -12.29
C GLY A 80 -0.11 -8.90 -11.90
N VAL A 81 -1.29 -8.60 -12.45
CA VAL A 81 -2.53 -9.33 -12.15
C VAL A 81 -2.37 -10.83 -12.41
N ILE A 82 -2.73 -11.65 -11.43
CA ILE A 82 -2.65 -13.11 -11.51
C ILE A 82 -3.82 -13.63 -12.33
N VAL A 83 -3.51 -14.42 -13.36
CA VAL A 83 -4.49 -14.99 -14.30
C VAL A 83 -4.64 -16.50 -14.16
N LYS A 84 -3.66 -17.19 -13.57
CA LYS A 84 -3.69 -18.64 -13.37
C LYS A 84 -2.89 -19.05 -12.12
N GLY A 85 -3.37 -20.08 -11.44
CA GLY A 85 -2.77 -20.61 -10.21
C GLY A 85 -3.58 -20.22 -8.98
N ASP A 86 -3.48 -21.04 -7.94
CA ASP A 86 -4.08 -20.74 -6.63
C ASP A 86 -3.10 -19.87 -5.84
N ILE A 87 -3.60 -18.83 -5.17
CA ILE A 87 -2.77 -17.96 -4.32
C ILE A 87 -2.62 -18.62 -2.96
N THR A 88 -1.82 -19.69 -2.92
CA THR A 88 -1.53 -20.47 -1.72
C THR A 88 -0.04 -20.71 -1.60
N GLU A 89 0.46 -20.94 -0.39
CA GLU A 89 1.87 -21.27 -0.17
C GLU A 89 2.29 -22.52 -0.96
N PHE A 90 3.52 -22.48 -1.46
CA PHE A 90 4.15 -23.56 -2.24
C PHE A 90 3.38 -23.90 -3.52
N SER A 91 2.91 -22.88 -4.25
CA SER A 91 2.20 -23.02 -5.52
C SER A 91 2.77 -22.10 -6.61
N GLU A 92 2.55 -22.47 -7.88
CA GLU A 92 2.96 -21.65 -9.02
C GLU A 92 1.80 -20.76 -9.47
N VAL A 93 2.07 -19.46 -9.59
CA VAL A 93 1.14 -18.46 -10.13
C VAL A 93 1.68 -17.86 -11.43
N VAL A 94 0.77 -17.53 -12.34
CA VAL A 94 1.07 -16.92 -13.63
C VAL A 94 0.38 -15.55 -13.70
N THR A 95 1.16 -14.52 -14.01
CA THR A 95 0.67 -13.16 -14.22
C THR A 95 0.11 -12.97 -15.62
N ASN A 96 -0.64 -11.88 -15.84
CA ASN A 96 -1.14 -11.45 -17.15
C ASN A 96 -0.01 -11.39 -18.21
N SER A 97 1.18 -10.93 -17.83
CA SER A 97 2.35 -10.88 -18.73
C SER A 97 2.87 -12.26 -19.16
N GLY A 98 2.38 -13.34 -18.56
CA GLY A 98 2.88 -14.70 -18.77
C GLY A 98 4.08 -15.06 -17.90
N SER A 99 4.52 -14.16 -17.01
CA SER A 99 5.59 -14.42 -16.05
C SER A 99 5.10 -15.40 -14.99
N ARG A 100 5.98 -16.30 -14.54
CA ARG A 100 5.65 -17.39 -13.61
C ARG A 100 6.44 -17.20 -12.33
N TYR A 101 5.76 -17.36 -11.19
CA TYR A 101 6.36 -17.22 -9.88
C TYR A 101 5.95 -18.39 -8.98
N TRP A 102 6.87 -18.85 -8.16
CA TRP A 102 6.62 -19.84 -7.11
C TRP A 102 6.38 -19.10 -5.79
N LEU A 103 5.21 -19.26 -5.20
CA LEU A 103 4.88 -18.69 -3.90
C LEU A 103 5.54 -19.55 -2.83
N GLY A 104 6.48 -18.97 -2.09
CA GLY A 104 7.13 -19.60 -0.94
C GLY A 104 6.32 -19.37 0.33
N GLU A 105 7.04 -19.07 1.41
CA GLU A 105 6.47 -18.72 2.71
C GLU A 105 5.66 -17.42 2.57
N LYS A 106 4.41 -17.44 3.03
CA LYS A 106 3.58 -16.24 3.06
C LYS A 106 4.09 -15.33 4.17
N ASP A 107 3.96 -14.01 4.00
CA ASP A 107 4.12 -13.11 5.13
C ASP A 107 2.93 -13.43 6.07
N GLU A 108 3.20 -14.24 7.09
CA GLU A 108 2.43 -14.15 8.31
C GLU A 108 2.79 -12.76 8.83
N GLU A 109 2.02 -11.74 8.42
CA GLU A 109 1.93 -10.54 9.24
C GLU A 109 1.65 -11.09 10.62
N ASP A 110 2.69 -11.06 11.47
CA ASP A 110 2.58 -11.32 12.88
C ASP A 110 1.43 -10.41 13.31
N ASP A 111 0.23 -10.99 13.40
CA ASP A 111 -0.91 -10.44 14.10
C ASP A 111 -0.52 -10.43 15.60
N ASP A 112 0.58 -9.75 15.91
CA ASP A 112 1.03 -9.23 17.20
C ASP A 112 0.04 -8.14 17.64
N ASP A 113 -1.26 -8.37 17.47
CA ASP A 113 -2.29 -7.91 18.39
C ASP A 113 -2.17 -8.76 19.67
N ASP A 114 -0.99 -8.66 20.29
CA ASP A 114 -0.68 -8.94 21.69
C ASP A 114 -1.55 -8.03 22.56
N ASP A 115 -2.81 -8.42 22.78
CA ASP A 115 -3.62 -8.08 23.97
C ASP A 115 -4.97 -8.85 24.06
N GLU A 116 -5.18 -9.93 23.29
CA GLU A 116 -6.26 -10.88 23.58
C GLU A 116 -5.76 -12.06 24.43
N ASP A 117 -5.77 -11.80 25.74
CA ASP A 117 -6.00 -12.75 26.83
C ASP A 117 -6.48 -14.13 26.31
N PRO A 118 -5.71 -15.22 26.50
CA PRO A 118 -6.04 -16.54 25.96
C PRO A 118 -7.35 -17.01 26.55
N THR A 119 -8.46 -16.69 25.88
CA THR A 119 -9.76 -17.21 26.26
C THR A 119 -9.66 -18.74 26.19
N PRO A 120 -9.98 -19.44 27.28
CA PRO A 120 -9.83 -20.88 27.32
C PRO A 120 -10.75 -21.48 26.28
N LYS A 121 -10.13 -22.19 25.33
CA LYS A 121 -10.73 -23.10 24.36
C LYS A 121 -12.04 -23.65 24.91
N THR A 122 -13.11 -23.32 24.19
CA THR A 122 -14.46 -23.87 24.24
C THR A 122 -14.45 -25.29 24.78
N GLN A 123 -14.75 -25.43 26.06
CA GLN A 123 -15.03 -26.72 26.65
C GLN A 123 -16.23 -27.29 25.91
N LYS A 124 -15.97 -28.39 25.20
CA LYS A 124 -16.91 -29.38 24.72
C LYS A 124 -18.12 -29.40 25.64
N LYS A 125 -19.28 -28.95 25.14
CA LYS A 125 -20.57 -29.00 25.82
C LYS A 125 -20.88 -30.46 26.14
N VAL A 126 -20.40 -30.93 27.30
CA VAL A 126 -20.80 -32.21 27.88
C VAL A 126 -22.26 -32.04 28.21
N ARG A 127 -23.09 -32.60 27.34
CA ARG A 127 -24.53 -32.77 27.51
C ARG A 127 -24.72 -33.61 28.78
N ILE A 128 -24.92 -32.93 29.91
CA ILE A 128 -25.33 -33.56 31.16
C ILE A 128 -26.66 -34.27 30.84
N PRO A 129 -26.73 -35.60 30.90
CA PRO A 129 -28.00 -36.31 30.74
C PRO A 129 -28.94 -35.87 31.87
N ALA A 130 -30.21 -35.69 31.52
CA ALA A 130 -31.25 -35.26 32.44
C ALA A 130 -31.23 -36.08 33.73
N PRO A 131 -31.49 -35.47 34.91
CA PRO A 131 -31.62 -36.21 36.15
C PRO A 131 -32.76 -37.21 35.97
N ASP A 132 -32.40 -38.49 36.02
CA ASP A 132 -33.34 -39.59 35.95
C ASP A 132 -34.34 -39.42 37.09
N LYS A 133 -35.61 -39.25 36.73
CA LYS A 133 -36.75 -39.15 37.66
C LYS A 133 -37.03 -40.53 38.27
N SER A 134 -36.04 -41.14 38.90
CA SER A 134 -36.26 -42.27 39.79
C SER A 134 -36.53 -41.70 41.19
N THR A 135 -37.75 -41.26 41.38
CA THR A 135 -38.31 -41.12 42.73
C THR A 135 -38.12 -42.48 43.43
N PRO A 136 -37.41 -42.56 44.57
CA PRO A 136 -37.46 -43.77 45.38
C PRO A 136 -38.93 -43.96 45.78
N ARG A 137 -39.53 -45.07 45.33
CA ARG A 137 -40.84 -45.52 45.79
C ARG A 137 -40.79 -45.54 47.32
N PHE A 138 -41.56 -44.64 47.92
CA PHE A 138 -41.83 -44.62 49.34
C PHE A 138 -42.58 -45.92 49.68
N VAL A 139 -41.82 -46.94 50.08
CA VAL A 139 -42.37 -48.16 50.65
C VAL A 139 -42.95 -47.76 52.01
N LYS A 140 -44.28 -47.65 52.08
CA LYS A 140 -44.99 -47.60 53.35
C LYS A 140 -44.56 -48.84 54.15
N PRO A 141 -43.94 -48.69 55.33
CA PRO A 141 -43.82 -49.81 56.24
C PRO A 141 -45.26 -50.22 56.59
N LYS A 142 -45.60 -51.48 56.29
CA LYS A 142 -46.76 -52.10 56.92
C LYS A 142 -46.44 -52.18 58.40
N HIS A 143 -47.17 -51.39 59.17
CA HIS A 143 -47.27 -51.54 60.61
C HIS A 143 -48.12 -52.80 60.80
N GLU A 144 -47.44 -53.92 61.07
CA GLU A 144 -48.10 -55.11 61.60
C GLU A 144 -48.14 -54.96 63.12
N ASP A 145 -49.30 -55.32 63.63
CA ASP A 145 -49.77 -55.18 65.00
C ASP A 145 -48.99 -56.11 65.94
N ASP A 146 -48.13 -55.55 66.78
CA ASP A 146 -47.49 -56.27 67.90
C ASP A 146 -47.58 -55.38 69.17
N GLU A 147 -48.79 -54.93 69.54
CA GLU A 147 -49.01 -54.13 70.76
C GLU A 147 -49.40 -54.94 72.01
N ASP A 148 -49.59 -56.27 71.92
CA ASP A 148 -50.23 -57.01 73.01
C ASP A 148 -49.32 -57.81 73.98
N ASP A 149 -47.99 -57.85 73.79
CA ASP A 149 -47.11 -58.76 74.56
C ASP A 149 -46.18 -58.11 75.61
N LEU A 150 -46.28 -56.79 75.88
CA LEU A 150 -45.39 -56.12 76.85
C LEU A 150 -45.98 -55.91 78.26
N LYS A 151 -47.22 -56.35 78.54
CA LYS A 151 -47.89 -56.09 79.83
C LYS A 151 -47.60 -57.08 80.97
N VAL A 152 -46.84 -58.15 80.74
CA VAL A 152 -46.63 -59.20 81.77
C VAL A 152 -45.30 -59.10 82.54
N LYS A 153 -44.34 -58.26 82.11
CA LYS A 153 -43.00 -58.18 82.76
C LYS A 153 -42.78 -57.02 83.76
N GLU A 154 -43.76 -56.17 84.03
CA GLU A 154 -43.55 -55.00 84.92
C GLU A 154 -43.79 -55.29 86.42
N LYS A 155 -44.36 -56.46 86.77
CA LYS A 155 -44.72 -56.79 88.17
C LYS A 155 -43.58 -57.36 89.04
N HIS A 156 -42.37 -57.53 88.50
CA HIS A 156 -41.21 -58.02 89.25
C HIS A 156 -39.92 -57.23 89.00
N MET A 157 -39.99 -55.94 88.64
CA MET A 157 -38.81 -55.09 88.69
C MET A 157 -38.63 -54.55 90.12
N THR A 158 -37.48 -54.82 90.70
CA THR A 158 -37.04 -54.25 91.98
C THR A 158 -36.95 -52.72 91.87
N GLU A 159 -37.10 -51.98 92.98
CA GLU A 159 -37.03 -50.51 92.97
C GLU A 159 -35.75 -49.98 92.30
N GLU A 160 -34.65 -50.71 92.48
CA GLU A 160 -33.34 -50.41 91.88
C GLU A 160 -33.36 -50.42 90.34
N GLU A 161 -34.11 -51.33 89.71
CA GLU A 161 -34.23 -51.36 88.25
C GLU A 161 -35.12 -50.24 87.70
N LYS A 162 -36.14 -49.82 88.45
CA LYS A 162 -36.99 -48.67 88.09
C LYS A 162 -36.21 -47.36 88.17
N GLU A 163 -35.35 -47.22 89.16
CA GLU A 163 -34.48 -46.06 89.32
C GLU A 163 -33.41 -46.03 88.22
N LYS A 164 -32.81 -47.18 87.89
CA LYS A 164 -31.86 -47.30 86.77
C LYS A 164 -32.49 -46.93 85.42
N LYS A 165 -33.72 -47.36 85.14
CA LYS A 165 -34.45 -46.99 83.92
C LYS A 165 -34.83 -45.51 83.88
N LYS A 166 -35.19 -44.90 85.01
CA LYS A 166 -35.42 -43.44 85.10
C LYS A 166 -34.14 -42.65 84.85
N ALA A 167 -33.01 -43.08 85.42
CA ALA A 167 -31.71 -42.46 85.19
C ALA A 167 -31.27 -42.61 83.72
N GLU A 168 -31.48 -43.78 83.11
CA GLU A 168 -31.19 -44.02 81.70
C GLU A 168 -32.08 -43.16 80.78
N ALA A 169 -33.38 -43.06 81.06
CA ALA A 169 -34.29 -42.18 80.33
C ALA A 169 -33.91 -40.70 80.43
N TYR A 170 -33.43 -40.27 81.61
CA TYR A 170 -32.93 -38.90 81.81
C TYR A 170 -31.65 -38.66 80.99
N ALA A 171 -30.70 -39.59 81.02
CA ALA A 171 -29.46 -39.51 80.23
C ALA A 171 -29.73 -39.52 78.71
N ILE A 172 -30.73 -40.27 78.26
CA ILE A 172 -31.16 -40.27 76.85
C ILE A 172 -31.76 -38.91 76.47
N ASN A 173 -32.62 -38.34 77.31
CA ASN A 173 -33.20 -37.01 77.07
C ASN A 173 -32.16 -35.90 77.04
N GLU A 174 -31.14 -35.99 77.90
CA GLU A 174 -30.03 -35.03 77.91
C GLU A 174 -29.19 -35.14 76.63
N ARG A 175 -28.85 -36.37 76.19
CA ARG A 175 -28.17 -36.62 74.90
C ARG A 175 -29.00 -36.14 73.70
N LEU A 176 -30.32 -36.26 73.74
CA LEU A 176 -31.20 -35.77 72.68
C LEU A 176 -31.23 -34.23 72.63
N LYS A 177 -31.27 -33.56 73.79
CA LYS A 177 -31.15 -32.10 73.88
C LYS A 177 -29.81 -31.61 73.36
N GLU A 178 -28.72 -32.30 73.70
CA GLU A 178 -27.38 -31.95 73.22
C GLU A 178 -27.24 -32.16 71.70
N LYS A 179 -27.77 -33.27 71.16
CA LYS A 179 -27.84 -33.50 69.71
C LYS A 179 -28.67 -32.44 68.98
N ALA A 180 -29.83 -32.07 69.52
CA ALA A 180 -30.67 -31.02 68.95
C ALA A 180 -29.98 -29.65 68.96
N ALA A 181 -29.26 -29.31 70.04
CA ALA A 181 -28.48 -28.08 70.11
C ALA A 181 -27.29 -28.09 69.13
N ALA A 182 -26.63 -29.24 68.94
CA ALA A 182 -25.55 -29.40 67.99
C ALA A 182 -26.04 -29.29 66.53
N GLU A 183 -27.20 -29.87 66.18
CA GLU A 183 -27.81 -29.68 64.86
C GLU A 183 -28.21 -28.23 64.62
N LEU A 184 -28.82 -27.55 65.61
CA LEU A 184 -29.19 -26.14 65.47
C LEU A 184 -27.95 -25.26 65.20
N LYS A 185 -26.81 -25.56 65.84
CA LYS A 185 -25.53 -24.89 65.56
C LYS A 185 -25.06 -25.15 64.13
N LYS A 186 -25.09 -26.40 63.65
CA LYS A 186 -24.73 -26.76 62.26
C LYS A 186 -25.61 -26.05 61.24
N VAL A 187 -26.93 -25.99 61.48
CA VAL A 187 -27.88 -25.29 60.60
C VAL A 187 -27.56 -23.80 60.56
N LYS A 188 -27.37 -23.15 61.71
CA LYS A 188 -27.01 -21.71 61.77
C LYS A 188 -25.69 -21.42 61.07
N GLU A 189 -24.67 -22.26 61.26
CA GLU A 189 -23.38 -22.11 60.60
C GLU A 189 -23.49 -22.29 59.08
N SER A 190 -24.27 -23.27 58.62
CA SER A 190 -24.53 -23.48 57.18
C SER A 190 -25.25 -22.29 56.54
N SER A 191 -26.22 -21.68 57.23
CA SER A 191 -26.93 -20.48 56.76
C SER A 191 -26.00 -19.27 56.73
N ARG A 192 -25.11 -19.12 57.72
CA ARG A 192 -24.10 -18.06 57.73
C ARG A 192 -23.09 -18.24 56.59
N ARG A 193 -22.63 -19.46 56.30
CA ARG A 193 -21.76 -19.75 55.14
C ARG A 193 -22.44 -19.41 53.82
N LYS A 194 -23.71 -19.78 53.65
CA LYS A 194 -24.50 -19.44 52.44
C LYS A 194 -24.72 -17.94 52.25
N LEU A 195 -24.85 -17.16 53.33
CA LEU A 195 -24.95 -15.70 53.27
C LEU A 195 -23.62 -15.07 52.82
N MET A 196 -22.50 -15.47 53.43
CA MET A 196 -21.17 -14.97 53.04
C MET A 196 -20.81 -15.33 51.58
N GLU A 197 -21.22 -16.52 51.13
CA GLU A 197 -21.04 -16.94 49.73
C GLU A 197 -21.83 -16.06 48.76
N LYS A 198 -23.08 -15.70 49.10
CA LYS A 198 -23.88 -14.77 48.28
C LYS A 198 -23.30 -13.37 48.25
N GLU A 199 -22.82 -12.84 49.38
CA GLU A 199 -22.17 -11.51 49.43
C GLU A 199 -20.88 -11.50 48.59
N GLY A 200 -20.07 -12.54 48.68
CA GLY A 200 -18.86 -12.68 47.86
C GLY A 200 -19.13 -12.80 46.35
N VAL A 201 -20.27 -13.36 45.95
CA VAL A 201 -20.69 -13.39 44.53
C VAL A 201 -21.09 -11.99 44.04
N VAL A 202 -21.83 -11.22 44.86
CA VAL A 202 -22.25 -9.86 44.51
C VAL A 202 -21.06 -8.90 44.38
N GLU A 203 -20.04 -9.02 45.23
CA GLU A 203 -18.82 -8.21 45.11
C GLU A 203 -18.01 -8.57 43.86
N LYS A 204 -17.89 -9.85 43.53
CA LYS A 204 -17.23 -10.29 42.28
C LYS A 204 -17.95 -9.78 41.03
N GLU A 205 -19.27 -9.75 41.05
CA GLU A 205 -20.06 -9.24 39.92
C GLU A 205 -19.84 -7.75 39.71
N LYS A 206 -19.83 -6.95 40.80
CA LYS A 206 -19.54 -5.51 40.75
C LYS A 206 -18.13 -5.20 40.25
N LEU A 207 -17.12 -5.95 40.71
CA LEU A 207 -15.75 -5.79 40.24
C LEU A 207 -15.61 -6.13 38.74
N SER A 208 -16.29 -7.19 38.28
CA SER A 208 -16.33 -7.55 36.86
C SER A 208 -17.02 -6.48 36.01
N GLU A 209 -18.07 -5.83 36.53
CA GLU A 209 -18.78 -4.78 35.81
C GLU A 209 -17.94 -3.49 35.71
N GLU A 210 -17.26 -3.09 36.79
CA GLU A 210 -16.33 -1.96 36.78
C GLU A 210 -15.15 -2.17 35.82
N GLU A 211 -14.63 -3.40 35.76
CA GLU A 211 -13.56 -3.76 34.82
C GLU A 211 -14.04 -3.73 33.35
N LYS A 212 -15.25 -4.21 33.07
CA LYS A 212 -15.86 -4.10 31.74
C LYS A 212 -16.04 -2.66 31.30
N ASP A 213 -16.45 -1.76 32.20
CA ASP A 213 -16.61 -0.35 31.88
C ASP A 213 -15.27 0.35 31.66
N LYS A 214 -14.23 0.00 32.43
CA LYS A 214 -12.85 0.45 32.16
C LYS A 214 -12.38 -0.01 30.78
N ARG A 215 -12.61 -1.28 30.42
CA ARG A 215 -12.24 -1.83 29.10
C ARG A 215 -13.02 -1.16 27.97
N ARG A 216 -14.31 -0.89 28.15
CA ARG A 216 -15.14 -0.15 27.18
C ARG A 216 -14.62 1.28 26.97
N LYS A 217 -14.28 1.98 28.06
CA LYS A 217 -13.73 3.34 28.00
C LYS A 217 -12.36 3.37 27.32
N ALA A 218 -11.47 2.44 27.66
CA ALA A 218 -10.16 2.32 27.03
C ALA A 218 -10.29 2.03 25.53
N LYS A 219 -11.18 1.11 25.13
CA LYS A 219 -11.47 0.80 23.73
C LYS A 219 -12.04 2.00 22.97
N ALA A 220 -12.93 2.76 23.58
CA ALA A 220 -13.48 3.98 22.98
C ALA A 220 -12.41 5.06 22.79
N GLU A 221 -11.51 5.23 23.76
CA GLU A 221 -10.40 6.18 23.68
C GLU A 221 -9.37 5.78 22.61
N ALA A 222 -9.01 4.49 22.53
CA ALA A 222 -8.12 3.96 21.51
C ALA A 222 -8.69 4.19 20.10
N LYS A 223 -9.99 3.91 19.91
CA LYS A 223 -10.68 4.19 18.65
C LYS A 223 -10.68 5.67 18.30
N ALA A 224 -10.97 6.55 19.27
CA ALA A 224 -10.94 8.00 19.04
C ALA A 224 -9.53 8.50 18.66
N LYS A 225 -8.47 7.92 19.23
CA LYS A 225 -7.08 8.24 18.85
C LYS A 225 -6.76 7.78 17.43
N GLN A 226 -7.21 6.59 17.04
CA GLN A 226 -7.04 6.08 15.68
C GLN A 226 -7.76 6.95 14.64
N ASP A 227 -9.01 7.32 14.91
CA ASP A 227 -9.79 8.21 14.04
C ASP A 227 -9.13 9.59 13.90
N ALA A 228 -8.63 10.17 15.00
CA ALA A 228 -7.90 11.45 14.97
C ALA A 228 -6.55 11.36 14.21
N MET A 229 -5.89 10.19 14.24
CA MET A 229 -4.66 9.96 13.48
C MET A 229 -4.96 9.88 11.98
N LEU A 230 -6.01 9.15 11.58
CA LEU A 230 -6.47 9.07 10.20
C LEU A 230 -6.89 10.44 9.65
N GLU A 231 -7.61 11.24 10.45
CA GLU A 231 -7.98 12.60 10.06
C GLU A 231 -6.75 13.49 9.81
N LYS A 232 -5.73 13.41 10.69
CA LYS A 232 -4.46 14.12 10.48
C LYS A 232 -3.73 13.67 9.20
N GLN A 233 -3.74 12.37 8.89
CA GLN A 233 -3.16 11.84 7.66
C GLN A 233 -3.90 12.35 6.42
N MET A 234 -5.24 12.39 6.46
CA MET A 234 -6.06 12.92 5.37
C MET A 234 -5.79 14.40 5.11
N ILE A 235 -5.73 15.22 6.16
CA ILE A 235 -5.38 16.65 6.05
C ILE A 235 -3.97 16.83 5.47
N ALA A 236 -3.00 16.00 5.88
CA ALA A 236 -1.65 16.05 5.35
C ALA A 236 -1.60 15.70 3.85
N LEU A 237 -2.33 14.68 3.42
CA LEU A 237 -2.46 14.29 2.02
C LEU A 237 -3.12 15.38 1.18
N GLU A 238 -4.16 16.04 1.70
CA GLU A 238 -4.81 17.16 1.02
C GLU A 238 -3.85 18.34 0.81
N LYS A 239 -3.07 18.70 1.82
CA LYS A 239 -2.02 19.73 1.70
C LYS A 239 -0.95 19.36 0.66
N ILE A 240 -0.57 18.09 0.56
CA ILE A 240 0.37 17.62 -0.47
C ILE A 240 -0.26 17.75 -1.87
N LYS A 241 -1.53 17.35 -2.03
CA LYS A 241 -2.26 17.51 -3.30
C LYS A 241 -2.36 18.98 -3.72
N GLU A 242 -2.71 19.87 -2.79
CA GLU A 242 -2.79 21.32 -3.05
C GLU A 242 -1.42 21.90 -3.46
N LYS A 243 -0.35 21.52 -2.76
CA LYS A 243 1.02 21.96 -3.09
C LYS A 243 1.46 21.47 -4.47
N ASN A 244 1.09 20.25 -4.84
CA ASN A 244 1.38 19.69 -6.17
C ASN A 244 0.55 20.37 -7.27
N ALA A 245 -0.71 20.71 -7.01
CA ALA A 245 -1.53 21.50 -7.93
C ALA A 245 -0.92 22.89 -8.18
N LYS A 246 -0.51 23.59 -7.12
CA LYS A 246 0.18 24.89 -7.21
C LYS A 246 1.49 24.82 -8.00
N ARG A 247 2.26 23.72 -7.85
CA ARG A 247 3.49 23.50 -8.64
C ARG A 247 3.18 23.31 -10.12
N LYS A 248 2.19 22.47 -10.45
CA LYS A 248 1.74 22.26 -11.84
C LYS A 248 1.26 23.57 -12.47
N GLU A 249 0.46 24.36 -11.75
CA GLU A 249 0.01 25.67 -12.23
C GLU A 249 1.19 26.60 -12.52
N LYS A 250 2.16 26.70 -11.59
CA LYS A 250 3.38 27.49 -11.79
C LYS A 250 4.20 27.04 -13.01
N ASP A 251 4.31 25.74 -13.24
CA ASP A 251 5.01 25.20 -14.41
C ASP A 251 4.27 25.51 -15.71
N THR A 252 2.93 25.45 -15.71
CA THR A 252 2.12 25.86 -16.88
C THR A 252 2.22 27.35 -17.16
N GLN A 253 2.23 28.20 -16.13
CA GLN A 253 2.44 29.65 -16.28
C GLN A 253 3.83 29.96 -16.83
N LYS A 254 4.87 29.32 -16.29
CA LYS A 254 6.25 29.49 -16.76
C LYS A 254 6.41 29.04 -18.22
N LYS A 255 5.75 27.95 -18.61
CA LYS A 255 5.74 27.49 -20.01
C LYS A 255 5.04 28.50 -20.93
N ALA A 256 3.85 28.98 -20.53
CA ALA A 256 3.12 30.00 -21.28
C ALA A 256 3.93 31.31 -21.43
N GLU A 257 4.64 31.73 -20.38
CA GLU A 257 5.53 32.88 -20.43
C GLU A 257 6.70 32.66 -21.40
N GLN A 258 7.33 31.49 -21.38
CA GLN A 258 8.40 31.14 -22.32
C GLN A 258 7.92 31.12 -23.77
N ASP A 259 6.72 30.59 -24.02
CA ASP A 259 6.11 30.55 -25.34
C ASP A 259 5.77 31.98 -25.84
N ALA A 260 5.23 32.83 -24.96
CA ALA A 260 4.99 34.25 -25.28
C ALA A 260 6.29 35.02 -25.59
N VAL A 261 7.39 34.75 -24.87
CA VAL A 261 8.71 35.34 -25.16
C VAL A 261 9.26 34.84 -26.51
N ARG A 262 9.07 33.56 -26.83
CA ARG A 262 9.46 32.99 -28.12
C ARG A 262 8.69 33.65 -29.27
N GLU A 263 7.37 33.76 -29.14
CA GLU A 263 6.52 34.39 -30.15
C GLU A 263 6.90 35.86 -30.37
N ARG A 264 7.17 36.63 -29.29
CA ARG A 264 7.65 38.02 -29.40
C ARG A 264 8.98 38.11 -30.15
N ARG A 265 9.90 37.17 -29.93
CA ARG A 265 11.18 37.13 -30.66
C ARG A 265 11.00 36.80 -32.14
N GLU A 266 10.11 35.87 -32.46
CA GLU A 266 9.80 35.50 -33.85
C GLU A 266 9.14 36.66 -34.60
N ARG A 267 8.17 37.36 -34.00
CA ARG A 267 7.57 38.56 -34.60
C ARG A 267 8.60 39.66 -34.83
N ALA A 268 9.43 39.96 -33.83
CA ALA A 268 10.50 40.97 -33.96
C ALA A 268 11.53 40.60 -35.06
N PHE A 269 11.78 39.31 -35.27
CA PHE A 269 12.62 38.83 -36.36
C PHE A 269 11.95 39.03 -37.72
N GLN A 270 10.66 38.68 -37.85
CA GLN A 270 9.88 38.90 -39.08
C GLN A 270 9.80 40.37 -39.44
N ASP A 271 9.55 41.25 -38.47
CA ASP A 271 9.49 42.70 -38.68
C ASP A 271 10.83 43.24 -39.22
N LYS A 272 11.95 42.86 -38.61
CA LYS A 272 13.30 43.23 -39.08
C LYS A 272 13.59 42.68 -40.48
N PHE A 273 13.10 41.47 -40.78
CA PHE A 273 13.28 40.87 -42.10
C PHE A 273 12.49 41.63 -43.17
N GLN A 274 11.23 42.00 -42.89
CA GLN A 274 10.41 42.81 -43.79
C GLN A 274 10.99 44.22 -43.97
N GLU A 275 11.46 44.86 -42.89
CA GLU A 275 12.13 46.15 -42.95
C GLU A 275 13.38 46.10 -43.85
N LYS A 276 14.19 45.06 -43.72
CA LYS A 276 15.36 44.84 -44.58
C LYS A 276 14.98 44.65 -46.05
N GLN A 277 13.89 43.93 -46.34
CA GLN A 277 13.38 43.78 -47.71
C GLN A 277 12.91 45.12 -48.29
N LYS A 278 12.17 45.93 -47.51
CA LYS A 278 11.75 47.27 -47.90
C LYS A 278 12.94 48.18 -48.19
N HIS A 279 13.93 48.22 -47.30
CA HIS A 279 15.15 49.00 -47.50
C HIS A 279 15.91 48.57 -48.77
N ALA A 280 16.05 47.27 -49.02
CA ALA A 280 16.70 46.75 -50.22
C ALA A 280 15.93 47.12 -51.50
N GLN A 281 14.59 47.13 -51.48
CA GLN A 281 13.77 47.61 -52.60
C GLN A 281 13.95 49.11 -52.82
N GLU A 282 13.92 49.92 -51.76
CA GLU A 282 14.16 51.36 -51.84
C GLU A 282 15.55 51.67 -52.43
N GLU A 283 16.58 50.95 -51.99
CA GLU A 283 17.94 51.10 -52.48
C GLU A 283 18.05 50.75 -53.98
N LYS A 284 17.42 49.65 -54.41
CA LYS A 284 17.33 49.28 -55.84
C LYS A 284 16.64 50.37 -56.67
N THR A 285 15.54 50.95 -56.16
CA THR A 285 14.85 52.03 -56.89
C THR A 285 15.66 53.33 -56.94
N LYS A 286 16.39 53.67 -55.87
CA LYS A 286 17.32 54.81 -55.85
C LYS A 286 18.45 54.61 -56.86
N ALA A 287 19.07 53.43 -56.89
CA ALA A 287 20.10 53.08 -57.85
C ALA A 287 19.59 53.12 -59.30
N ALA A 288 18.39 52.59 -59.56
CA ALA A 288 17.76 52.64 -60.89
C ALA A 288 17.48 54.08 -61.36
N LYS A 289 16.99 54.96 -60.47
CA LYS A 289 16.79 56.38 -60.76
C LYS A 289 18.12 57.09 -61.09
N GLN A 290 19.17 56.82 -60.31
CA GLN A 290 20.50 57.38 -60.57
C GLN A 290 21.09 56.89 -61.90
N ALA A 291 20.96 55.61 -62.21
CA ALA A 291 21.40 55.04 -63.48
C ALA A 291 20.66 55.66 -64.68
N LYS A 292 19.34 55.84 -64.56
CA LYS A 292 18.53 56.50 -65.60
C LYS A 292 18.95 57.96 -65.81
N ALA A 293 19.19 58.70 -64.73
CA ALA A 293 19.66 60.08 -64.79
C ALA A 293 21.05 60.19 -65.46
N LYS A 294 21.98 59.29 -65.13
CA LYS A 294 23.30 59.22 -65.79
C LYS A 294 23.18 58.93 -67.29
N LEU A 295 22.37 57.95 -67.67
CA LEU A 295 22.15 57.60 -69.07
C LEU A 295 21.50 58.76 -69.86
N GLU A 296 20.59 59.51 -69.24
CA GLU A 296 19.99 60.70 -69.84
C GLU A 296 21.03 61.83 -70.03
N ALA A 297 21.90 62.04 -69.03
CA ALA A 297 23.00 63.01 -69.12
C ALA A 297 23.98 62.65 -70.25
N ASP A 298 24.39 61.38 -70.35
CA ASP A 298 25.25 60.89 -71.42
C ASP A 298 24.61 61.04 -72.79
N ARG A 299 23.29 60.76 -72.90
CA ARG A 299 22.53 60.96 -74.14
C ARG A 299 22.49 62.43 -74.55
N LYS A 300 22.31 63.35 -73.60
CA LYS A 300 22.38 64.81 -73.85
C LYS A 300 23.77 65.22 -74.30
N HIS A 301 24.82 64.72 -73.65
CA HIS A 301 26.21 65.00 -74.01
C HIS A 301 26.54 64.50 -75.43
N ARG A 302 26.19 63.26 -75.78
CA ARG A 302 26.39 62.72 -77.14
C ARG A 302 25.62 63.50 -78.21
N ARG A 303 24.39 63.94 -77.90
CA ARG A 303 23.60 64.76 -78.82
C ARG A 303 24.25 66.13 -79.04
N ALA A 304 24.82 66.73 -78.00
CA ALA A 304 25.57 67.97 -78.11
C ALA A 304 26.86 67.80 -78.92
N SER A 305 27.63 66.72 -78.71
CA SER A 305 28.86 66.48 -79.45
C SER A 305 28.63 66.19 -80.94
N MET A 306 27.54 65.50 -81.29
CA MET A 306 27.18 65.26 -82.70
C MET A 306 26.67 66.52 -83.42
N ALA A 307 26.17 67.52 -82.70
CA ALA A 307 25.74 68.77 -83.33
C ALA A 307 26.92 69.67 -83.76
N SER A 308 28.13 69.41 -83.26
CA SER A 308 29.32 70.25 -83.48
C SER A 308 30.18 69.83 -84.68
N ASP A 309 29.88 68.71 -85.34
CA ASP A 309 30.71 68.15 -86.41
C ASP A 309 29.88 67.85 -87.68
N PRO A 310 29.55 68.87 -88.50
CA PRO A 310 28.70 68.70 -89.68
C PRO A 310 29.42 68.13 -90.92
N GLY A 311 30.65 67.59 -90.82
CA GLY A 311 31.44 67.25 -92.02
C GLY A 311 32.27 65.97 -91.92
N GLY A 312 31.69 64.85 -92.33
CA GLY A 312 32.45 63.61 -92.54
C GLY A 312 31.58 62.39 -92.83
N ILE A 313 30.96 62.34 -94.01
CA ILE A 313 30.36 61.12 -94.54
C ILE A 313 31.42 60.43 -95.40
N ASP A 314 32.20 59.53 -94.81
CA ASP A 314 32.97 58.53 -95.52
C ASP A 314 32.23 57.18 -95.44
N SER A 315 31.48 56.93 -96.51
CA SER A 315 30.82 55.66 -96.78
C SER A 315 31.86 54.56 -97.03
N SER A 316 32.20 53.79 -96.00
CA SER A 316 32.67 52.41 -96.15
C SER A 316 32.03 51.61 -95.00
N GLY A 317 31.13 50.67 -95.25
CA GLY A 317 31.43 49.46 -96.01
C GLY A 317 32.09 48.44 -95.08
N SER A 318 31.42 48.02 -94.00
CA SER A 318 31.93 46.96 -93.12
C SER A 318 30.82 45.99 -92.76
N GLN A 319 30.79 44.91 -93.53
CA GLN A 319 30.09 43.67 -93.24
C GLN A 319 30.65 43.09 -91.94
N ASN A 320 29.81 42.79 -90.96
CA ASN A 320 30.18 41.83 -89.92
C ASN A 320 28.96 41.03 -89.47
N SER A 321 28.87 39.87 -90.12
CA SER A 321 28.56 38.55 -89.56
C SER A 321 27.56 38.47 -88.40
N ASP A 322 26.40 37.91 -88.73
CA ASP A 322 25.58 37.08 -87.86
C ASP A 322 26.46 36.16 -87.00
N LYS A 323 26.44 36.39 -85.69
CA LYS A 323 26.82 35.38 -84.69
C LYS A 323 25.57 35.07 -83.89
N GLU A 324 24.96 33.94 -84.24
CA GLU A 324 24.00 33.21 -83.42
C GLU A 324 24.51 33.16 -81.97
N TRP A 325 23.75 33.79 -81.08
CA TRP A 325 23.87 33.52 -79.66
C TRP A 325 23.06 32.28 -79.37
N VAL A 326 23.79 31.18 -79.12
CA VAL A 326 23.22 29.91 -78.67
C VAL A 326 22.69 30.11 -77.26
N ASP A 327 21.37 29.97 -77.09
CA ASP A 327 20.70 29.94 -75.80
C ASP A 327 21.18 28.72 -75.00
N VAL A 328 22.02 28.96 -73.99
CA VAL A 328 22.38 27.96 -72.97
C VAL A 328 21.44 28.17 -71.78
N GLU A 329 20.29 27.50 -71.82
CA GLU A 329 19.40 27.32 -70.67
C GLU A 329 20.09 26.47 -69.60
N GLY A 330 20.92 27.11 -68.78
CA GLY A 330 21.50 26.53 -67.57
C GLY A 330 20.47 26.50 -66.44
N ASN A 331 19.74 25.39 -66.33
CA ASN A 331 18.83 25.04 -65.24
C ASN A 331 19.60 24.95 -63.89
N PRO A 332 19.37 25.85 -62.90
CA PRO A 332 19.98 25.69 -61.59
C PRO A 332 19.21 24.62 -60.81
N SER A 333 19.71 23.39 -60.90
CA SER A 333 19.32 22.26 -60.06
C SER A 333 19.32 22.66 -58.58
N ASN A 334 18.17 22.45 -57.95
CA ASN A 334 17.97 22.26 -56.51
C ASN A 334 19.19 21.62 -55.84
N LYS A 335 19.70 22.24 -54.77
CA LYS A 335 20.41 21.55 -53.70
C LYS A 335 19.92 22.06 -52.34
N VAL A 336 19.09 21.20 -51.76
CA VAL A 336 18.89 20.80 -50.35
C VAL A 336 18.71 21.89 -49.30
#